data_AF-A0A2R6HM47-F1
#
_entry.id   AF-A0A2R6HM47-F1
#
_cell.length_a   1.000
_cell.length_b   1.000
_cell.length_c   1.000
_cell.angle_alpha   90.00
_cell.angle_beta   90.00
_cell.angle_gamma   90.00
#
_symmetry.space_group_name_H-M   'P 1'
#
loop_
_entity.id
_entity.type
_entity.pdbx_description
1 polymer ?
#
loop_
_entity_poly.entity_id
_entity_poly.type
_entity_poly.pdbx_seq_one_letter_code
_entity_poly.pdbx_strand_id
1 'polypeptide(L)'
;MSDTERDESSAPAAVVLDFLAHGRTEDDRPQYQKQPLAYALDREDFRLHEVVLGEDAGVSIGDTIEVDRSDDRFEHVGEVEHEDLSGGAQSELEYVVEDLVDEEEQRFVDFYNDAQPI
;
A
#
# COMPACT_ATOMS: atom_id res chain seq x y z
N MET A 1 -16.37 -10.57 20.96
CA MET A 1 -16.02 -9.16 20.77
C MET A 1 -14.56 -9.04 21.13
N SER A 2 -13.71 -9.26 20.15
CA SER A 2 -12.31 -8.89 20.25
C SER A 2 -12.24 -7.55 19.55
N ASP A 3 -12.20 -6.50 20.33
CA ASP A 3 -11.60 -5.25 19.88
C ASP A 3 -10.19 -5.61 19.41
N THR A 4 -9.97 -5.68 18.08
CA THR A 4 -8.63 -5.53 17.55
C THR A 4 -8.31 -4.05 17.67
N GLU A 5 -8.03 -3.62 18.90
CA GLU A 5 -7.25 -2.42 19.16
C GLU A 5 -5.94 -2.64 18.41
N ARG A 6 -5.78 -2.03 17.23
CA ARG A 6 -4.45 -1.91 16.63
C ARG A 6 -3.58 -1.27 17.69
N ASP A 7 -2.45 -1.89 18.00
CA ASP A 7 -1.33 -1.15 18.52
C ASP A 7 -1.04 -0.04 17.48
N GLU A 8 -1.53 1.18 17.70
CA GLU A 8 -1.24 2.37 16.88
C GLU A 8 0.27 2.62 16.75
N SER A 9 1.08 1.89 17.54
CA SER A 9 2.54 1.82 17.49
C SER A 9 3.13 0.86 16.47
N SER A 10 2.35 0.01 15.79
CA SER A 10 2.86 -0.89 14.75
C SER A 10 2.56 -0.35 13.37
N ALA A 11 3.59 -0.29 12.52
CA ALA A 11 3.44 0.11 11.13
C ALA A 11 2.53 -0.86 10.37
N PRO A 12 1.66 -0.36 9.47
CA PRO A 12 0.81 -1.22 8.66
C PRO A 12 1.63 -2.08 7.70
N ALA A 13 1.26 -3.36 7.59
CA ALA A 13 1.76 -4.23 6.55
C ALA A 13 1.02 -3.93 5.24
N ALA A 14 1.76 -3.57 4.19
CA ALA A 14 1.22 -3.22 2.90
C ALA A 14 1.89 -4.02 1.76
N VAL A 15 1.12 -4.39 0.75
CA VAL A 15 1.62 -5.10 -0.45
C VAL A 15 1.98 -4.07 -1.52
N VAL A 16 3.18 -4.16 -2.09
CA VAL A 16 3.64 -3.26 -3.16
C VAL A 16 2.89 -3.55 -4.46
N LEU A 17 2.21 -2.53 -5.00
CA LEU A 17 1.43 -2.58 -6.24
C LEU A 17 2.26 -2.21 -7.47
N ASP A 18 3.17 -1.25 -7.34
CA ASP A 18 4.03 -0.80 -8.44
C ASP A 18 5.29 -0.12 -7.88
N PHE A 19 6.37 -0.15 -8.64
CA PHE A 19 7.63 0.51 -8.30
C PHE A 19 8.14 1.37 -9.46
N LEU A 20 8.16 2.68 -9.24
CA LEU A 20 8.61 3.68 -10.21
C LEU A 20 10.03 4.13 -9.87
N ALA A 21 11.03 3.39 -10.34
CA ALA A 21 12.45 3.65 -10.06
C ALA A 21 12.95 5.06 -10.48
N HIS A 22 12.23 5.73 -11.39
CA HIS A 22 12.59 7.07 -11.89
C HIS A 22 11.50 8.11 -11.58
N GLY A 23 10.63 7.83 -10.59
CA GLY A 23 9.48 8.63 -10.24
C GLY A 23 8.37 8.62 -11.31
N ARG A 24 7.33 9.43 -11.09
CA ARG A 24 6.17 9.48 -12.00
C ARG A 24 6.56 10.04 -13.37
N THR A 25 6.02 9.46 -14.44
CA THR A 25 6.24 9.95 -15.81
C THR A 25 5.70 11.37 -16.00
N GLU A 26 4.59 11.68 -15.35
CA GLU A 26 3.88 12.96 -15.39
C GLU A 26 4.55 14.05 -14.55
N ASP A 27 5.56 13.70 -13.77
CA ASP A 27 6.34 14.66 -13.00
C ASP A 27 7.21 15.51 -13.95
N ASP A 28 6.94 16.81 -14.02
CA ASP A 28 7.65 17.75 -14.90
C ASP A 28 9.07 18.10 -14.39
N ARG A 29 9.45 17.65 -13.19
CA ARG A 29 10.79 17.89 -12.64
C ARG A 29 11.87 17.18 -13.49
N PRO A 30 13.10 17.74 -13.58
CA PRO A 30 14.22 17.07 -14.23
C PRO A 30 14.48 15.68 -13.64
N GLN A 31 14.91 14.71 -14.46
CA GLN A 31 15.10 13.31 -14.03
C GLN A 31 15.98 13.15 -12.78
N TYR A 32 17.03 13.97 -12.62
CA TYR A 32 17.91 13.92 -11.45
C TYR A 32 17.26 14.42 -10.14
N GLN A 33 16.07 15.01 -10.21
CA GLN A 33 15.27 15.44 -9.06
C GLN A 33 14.10 14.49 -8.78
N LYS A 34 13.83 13.54 -9.68
CA LYS A 34 12.79 12.54 -9.48
C LYS A 34 13.33 11.48 -8.54
N GLN A 35 12.57 11.20 -7.50
CA GLN A 35 12.89 10.18 -6.52
C GLN A 35 12.15 8.88 -6.86
N PRO A 36 12.75 7.71 -6.57
CA PRO A 36 12.05 6.45 -6.72
C PRO A 36 10.88 6.41 -5.73
N LEU A 37 9.75 5.87 -6.18
CA LEU A 37 8.58 5.69 -5.33
C LEU A 37 7.91 4.35 -5.60
N ALA A 38 7.22 3.83 -4.59
CA ALA A 38 6.34 2.67 -4.71
C ALA A 38 4.92 3.03 -4.29
N TYR A 39 3.95 2.38 -4.92
CA TYR A 39 2.58 2.35 -4.43
C TYR A 39 2.35 1.06 -3.65
N ALA A 40 1.62 1.12 -2.54
CA ALA A 40 1.33 -0.06 -1.72
C ALA A 40 -0.09 -0.05 -1.16
N LEU A 41 -0.66 -1.23 -0.92
CA LEU A 41 -1.99 -1.44 -0.34
C LEU A 41 -1.89 -2.02 1.07
N ASP A 42 -2.41 -1.34 2.08
CA ASP A 42 -2.58 -1.87 3.44
C ASP A 42 -3.48 -3.12 3.43
N ARG A 43 -3.02 -4.21 4.04
CA ARG A 43 -3.72 -5.50 4.05
C ARG A 43 -4.96 -5.55 4.94
N GLU A 44 -5.06 -4.64 5.91
CA GLU A 44 -6.16 -4.61 6.88
C GLU A 44 -7.22 -3.59 6.49
N ASP A 45 -6.82 -2.34 6.26
CA ASP A 45 -7.74 -1.23 6.01
C ASP A 45 -7.91 -0.91 4.51
N PHE A 46 -7.16 -1.56 3.61
CA PHE A 46 -7.15 -1.26 2.17
C PHE A 46 -6.80 0.20 1.84
N ARG A 47 -6.00 0.84 2.69
CA ARG A 47 -5.46 2.17 2.42
C ARG A 47 -4.36 2.10 1.37
N LEU A 48 -4.35 3.08 0.49
CA LEU A 48 -3.33 3.20 -0.55
C LEU A 48 -2.24 4.17 -0.09
N HIS A 49 -1.00 3.74 -0.22
CA HIS A 49 0.17 4.51 0.16
C HIS A 49 1.05 4.83 -1.03
N GLU A 50 1.55 6.06 -1.08
CA GLU A 50 2.73 6.41 -1.86
C GLU A 50 3.93 6.48 -0.92
N VAL A 51 4.97 5.71 -1.23
CA VAL A 51 6.19 5.64 -0.44
C VAL A 51 7.35 6.09 -1.31
N VAL A 52 7.97 7.22 -0.97
CA VAL A 52 9.22 7.67 -1.57
C VAL A 52 10.36 6.93 -0.90
N LEU A 53 11.16 6.28 -1.72
CA LEU A 53 12.19 5.33 -1.29
C LEU A 53 13.56 6.01 -1.34
N GLY A 54 14.42 5.68 -0.39
CA GLY A 54 15.84 6.02 -0.48
C GLY A 54 16.54 5.24 -1.61
N GLU A 55 17.76 5.67 -1.96
CA GLU A 55 18.54 5.19 -3.12
C GLU A 55 18.78 3.65 -3.17
N ASP A 56 18.53 2.91 -2.09
CA ASP A 56 18.79 1.47 -1.96
C ASP A 56 17.63 0.64 -1.36
N ALA A 57 16.39 1.14 -1.35
CA ALA A 57 15.30 0.49 -0.61
C ALA A 57 14.88 -0.91 -1.14
N GLY A 58 15.20 -1.23 -2.41
CA GLY A 58 15.17 -2.60 -2.93
C GLY A 58 13.82 -3.33 -2.86
N VAL A 59 12.73 -2.67 -3.28
CA VAL A 59 11.37 -3.24 -3.29
C VAL A 59 10.97 -3.78 -4.67
N SER A 60 10.19 -4.87 -4.67
CA SER A 60 9.58 -5.46 -5.86
C SER A 60 8.05 -5.47 -5.75
N ILE A 61 7.37 -5.54 -6.89
CA ILE A 61 5.91 -5.70 -6.95
C ILE A 61 5.52 -7.03 -6.29
N GLY A 62 4.48 -7.00 -5.46
CA GLY A 62 4.00 -8.14 -4.66
C GLY A 62 4.72 -8.32 -3.32
N ASP A 63 5.82 -7.60 -3.06
CA ASP A 63 6.48 -7.66 -1.75
C ASP A 63 5.58 -7.06 -0.66
N THR A 64 5.60 -7.65 0.54
CA THR A 64 4.98 -7.05 1.72
C THR A 64 6.01 -6.19 2.45
N ILE A 65 5.68 -4.92 2.67
CA ILE A 65 6.49 -3.93 3.39
C ILE A 65 5.75 -3.42 4.62
N GLU A 66 6.49 -3.08 5.68
CA GLU A 66 5.95 -2.36 6.83
C GLU A 66 6.06 -0.86 6.54
N VAL A 67 4.93 -0.17 6.40
CA VAL A 67 4.88 1.26 6.05
C VAL A 67 5.09 2.11 7.30
N ASP A 68 6.29 2.03 7.88
CA ASP A 68 6.69 2.81 9.06
C ASP A 68 7.29 4.16 8.64
N ARG A 69 6.67 5.25 9.07
CA ARG A 69 7.19 6.61 8.83
C ARG A 69 8.55 6.88 9.50
N SER A 70 8.95 6.03 10.42
CA SER A 70 10.21 6.11 11.16
C SER A 70 11.33 5.29 10.49
N ASP A 71 11.03 4.50 9.47
CA ASP A 71 12.01 3.67 8.76
C ASP A 71 12.90 4.56 7.87
N ASP A 72 14.22 4.50 8.12
CA ASP A 72 15.22 5.29 7.38
C ASP A 72 15.29 4.95 5.88
N ARG A 73 14.68 3.83 5.44
CA ARG A 73 14.56 3.46 4.02
C ARG A 73 13.53 4.31 3.27
N PHE A 74 12.61 4.97 3.98
CA PHE A 74 11.56 5.78 3.39
C PHE A 74 11.83 7.27 3.63
N GLU A 75 11.97 8.02 2.55
CA GLU A 75 12.10 9.47 2.64
C GLU A 75 10.75 10.15 2.93
N HIS A 76 9.67 9.57 2.41
CA HIS A 76 8.32 10.07 2.61
C HIS A 76 7.28 8.95 2.50
N VAL A 77 6.23 9.04 3.29
CA VAL A 77 5.07 8.13 3.25
C VAL A 77 3.80 8.97 3.29
N GLY A 78 3.03 8.91 2.21
CA GLY A 78 1.74 9.57 2.04
C GLY A 78 0.60 8.57 1.82
N GLU A 79 -0.64 9.01 2.05
CA GLU A 79 -1.84 8.31 1.59
C GLU A 79 -2.27 8.91 0.25
N VAL A 80 -2.77 8.10 -0.67
CA VAL A 80 -3.18 8.52 -2.02
C VAL A 80 -4.56 7.97 -2.37
N GLU A 81 -5.27 8.66 -3.26
CA GLU A 81 -6.55 8.15 -3.78
C GLU A 81 -6.31 7.19 -4.95
N HIS A 82 -7.31 6.34 -5.24
CA HIS A 82 -7.24 5.38 -6.35
C HIS A 82 -6.91 6.04 -7.70
N GLU A 83 -7.44 7.24 -7.94
CA GLU A 83 -7.22 7.98 -9.19
C GLU A 83 -5.77 8.50 -9.33
N ASP A 84 -5.02 8.60 -8.24
CA ASP A 84 -3.62 9.05 -8.22
C ASP A 84 -2.60 7.91 -8.40
N LEU A 85 -3.08 6.67 -8.47
CA LEU A 85 -2.26 5.51 -8.75
C LEU A 85 -1.74 5.52 -10.19
N SER A 86 -0.56 4.93 -10.41
CA SER A 86 -0.10 4.64 -11.77
C SER A 86 -1.03 3.62 -12.45
N GLY A 87 -1.08 3.63 -13.77
CA GLY A 87 -1.85 2.62 -14.51
C GLY A 87 -1.40 1.18 -14.23
N GLY A 88 -0.12 0.98 -13.90
CA GLY A 88 0.41 -0.30 -13.42
C GLY A 88 -0.16 -0.67 -12.05
N ALA A 89 -0.08 0.25 -11.08
CA ALA A 89 -0.62 0.03 -9.73
C ALA A 89 -2.13 -0.20 -9.72
N GLN A 90 -2.92 0.50 -10.56
CA GLN A 90 -4.36 0.25 -10.68
C GLN A 90 -4.67 -1.16 -11.19
N SER A 91 -3.89 -1.63 -12.17
CA SER A 91 -4.05 -2.98 -12.72
C SER A 91 -3.67 -4.04 -11.69
N GLU A 92 -2.58 -3.83 -10.96
CA GLU A 92 -2.11 -4.76 -9.92
C GLU A 92 -3.06 -4.79 -8.71
N LEU A 93 -3.65 -3.65 -8.35
CA LEU A 93 -4.59 -3.52 -7.24
C LEU A 93 -5.76 -4.49 -7.35
N GLU A 94 -6.34 -4.66 -8.54
CA GLU A 94 -7.47 -5.57 -8.74
C GLU A 94 -7.09 -7.02 -8.38
N TYR A 95 -5.89 -7.47 -8.80
CA TYR A 95 -5.38 -8.81 -8.49
C TYR A 95 -5.04 -8.97 -7.00
N VAL A 96 -4.34 -8.00 -6.41
CA VAL A 96 -3.92 -8.06 -5.00
C VAL A 96 -5.14 -8.03 -4.07
N VAL A 97 -6.18 -7.26 -4.40
CA VAL A 97 -7.41 -7.26 -3.60
C VAL A 97 -8.12 -8.61 -3.66
N GLU A 98 -8.20 -9.25 -4.84
CA GLU A 98 -8.76 -10.60 -4.98
C GLU A 98 -7.98 -11.60 -4.12
N ASP A 99 -6.65 -11.60 -4.21
CA ASP A 99 -5.78 -12.47 -3.43
C ASP A 99 -5.95 -12.25 -1.91
N LEU A 100 -5.99 -11.00 -1.44
CA LEU A 100 -6.18 -10.70 -0.01
C LEU A 100 -7.55 -11.10 0.51
N VAL A 101 -8.60 -10.94 -0.30
CA VAL A 101 -9.96 -11.36 0.06
C VAL A 101 -10.04 -12.87 0.15
N ASP A 102 -9.41 -13.59 -0.77
CA ASP A 102 -9.35 -15.05 -0.76
C ASP A 102 -8.51 -15.59 0.41
N GLU A 103 -7.38 -14.95 0.72
CA GLU A 103 -6.52 -15.29 1.86
C GLU A 103 -7.22 -15.07 3.21
N GLU A 104 -8.05 -14.03 3.31
CA GLU A 104 -8.75 -13.64 4.53
C GLU A 104 -10.28 -13.83 4.45
N GLU A 105 -10.75 -14.79 3.66
CA GLU A 105 -12.18 -15.01 3.38
C GLU A 105 -13.05 -15.00 4.65
N GLN A 106 -12.57 -15.64 5.73
CA GLN A 106 -13.28 -15.71 7.01
C GLN A 106 -13.55 -14.32 7.61
N ARG A 107 -12.58 -13.39 7.53
CA ARG A 107 -12.73 -12.02 8.05
C ARG A 107 -13.88 -11.29 7.36
N PHE A 108 -13.99 -11.43 6.05
CA PHE A 108 -15.02 -10.77 5.24
C PHE A 108 -16.38 -11.45 5.36
N VAL A 109 -16.41 -12.78 5.45
CA VAL A 109 -17.63 -13.56 5.71
C VAL A 109 -18.19 -13.23 7.09
N ASP A 110 -17.34 -13.14 8.11
CA ASP A 110 -17.73 -12.79 9.47
C ASP A 110 -18.27 -11.35 9.53
N PHE A 111 -17.63 -10.39 8.83
CA PHE A 111 -18.17 -9.04 8.70
C PHE A 111 -19.60 -9.03 8.14
N TYR A 112 -19.89 -9.81 7.09
CA TYR A 112 -21.23 -9.89 6.52
C TYR A 112 -22.24 -10.57 7.48
N ASN A 113 -21.80 -11.60 8.21
CA ASN A 113 -22.65 -12.34 9.15
C ASN A 113 -22.92 -11.57 10.45
N ASP A 114 -21.96 -10.77 10.91
CA ASP A 114 -22.06 -9.95 12.13
C ASP A 114 -22.66 -8.57 11.87
N ALA A 115 -22.68 -8.10 10.61
CA ALA A 115 -23.42 -6.91 10.21
C ALA A 115 -24.92 -7.13 10.45
N GLN A 116 -25.41 -6.64 11.60
CA GLN A 116 -26.83 -6.69 11.94
C GLN A 116 -27.67 -6.02 10.85
N PRO A 117 -28.88 -6.54 10.56
CA PRO A 117 -29.76 -5.95 9.56
C PRO A 117 -30.07 -4.48 9.88
N ILE A 118 -30.09 -3.65 8.83
CA ILE A 118 -30.35 -2.20 8.88
C ILE A 118 -31.84 -1.92 9.10
#